data_AF-A0A7C5VSN1-F1
#
_entry.id   AF-A0A7C5VSN1-F1
#
_cell.length_a   1.000
_cell.length_b   1.000
_cell.length_c   1.000
_cell.angle_alpha   90.00
_cell.angle_beta   90.00
_cell.angle_gamma   90.00
#
_symmetry.space_group_name_H-M   'P 1'
#
loop_
_entity.id
_entity.type
_entity.pdbx_description
1 polymer ?
#
loop_
_entity_poly.entity_id
_entity_poly.type
_entity_poly.pdbx_seq_one_letter_code
_entity_poly.pdbx_strand_id
1 'polypeptide(L)'
;MPFLLFQGIGAPELLIIFAIIIVLFGASRLADIGGALGRAIREFRREVREGAKEEGPKLEGRVSPPAARHEPQEGQGPGPFQH
;
A
#
# COMPACT_ATOMS: atom_id res chain seq x y z
N MET A 1 5.78 -22.23 -41.68
CA MET A 1 5.32 -23.21 -40.67
C MET A 1 4.82 -22.48 -39.42
N PRO A 2 3.58 -21.93 -39.40
CA PRO A 2 3.06 -21.20 -38.23
C PRO A 2 2.55 -22.13 -37.12
N PHE A 3 2.91 -23.42 -37.17
CA PHE A 3 2.43 -24.46 -36.28
C PHE A 3 3.16 -24.48 -34.92
N LEU A 4 4.21 -23.67 -34.75
CA LEU A 4 5.05 -23.60 -33.54
C LEU A 4 4.62 -22.51 -32.53
N LEU A 5 3.55 -21.76 -32.79
CA LEU A 5 3.01 -20.77 -31.83
C LEU A 5 2.09 -21.38 -30.76
N PHE A 6 1.76 -22.68 -30.87
CA PHE A 6 0.70 -23.37 -30.12
C PHE A 6 1.20 -24.30 -28.99
N GLN A 7 2.36 -24.07 -28.39
CA GLN A 7 2.85 -24.94 -27.29
C GLN A 7 2.21 -24.68 -25.92
N GLY A 8 1.22 -23.81 -25.81
CA GLY A 8 0.40 -23.64 -24.61
C GLY A 8 -0.76 -22.70 -24.88
N ILE A 9 -1.80 -22.72 -24.04
CA ILE A 9 -2.78 -21.63 -24.01
C ILE A 9 -2.01 -20.37 -23.66
N GLY A 10 -1.65 -19.60 -24.68
CA GLY A 10 -0.93 -18.36 -24.54
C GLY A 10 -1.88 -17.21 -24.25
N ALA A 11 -1.30 -16.04 -23.99
CA ALA A 11 -2.05 -14.79 -23.96
C ALA A 11 -2.93 -14.56 -25.21
N PRO A 12 -2.54 -14.96 -26.44
CA PRO A 12 -3.37 -14.78 -27.63
C PRO A 12 -4.69 -15.57 -27.60
N GLU A 13 -4.66 -16.86 -27.24
CA GLU A 13 -5.85 -17.71 -27.17
C GLU A 13 -6.85 -17.20 -26.13
N LEU A 14 -6.35 -16.78 -24.96
CA LEU A 14 -7.19 -16.19 -23.91
C LEU A 14 -7.86 -14.90 -24.40
N LEU A 15 -7.15 -14.07 -25.17
CA LEU A 15 -7.68 -12.83 -25.74
C LEU A 15 -8.78 -13.10 -26.76
N ILE A 16 -8.64 -14.14 -27.59
CA ILE A 16 -9.69 -14.54 -28.55
C ILE A 16 -10.96 -15.00 -27.82
N ILE A 17 -10.82 -15.84 -26.78
CA ILE A 17 -11.96 -16.29 -25.97
C ILE A 17 -12.63 -15.09 -25.28
N PHE A 18 -11.85 -14.18 -24.73
CA PHE A 18 -12.33 -12.96 -24.09
C PHE A 18 -13.08 -12.05 -25.09
N ALA A 19 -12.58 -11.92 -26.32
CA ALA A 19 -13.25 -11.18 -27.37
C ALA A 19 -14.63 -11.77 -27.72
N ILE A 20 -14.75 -13.10 -27.79
CA ILE A 20 -16.04 -13.77 -28.02
C ILE A 20 -17.03 -13.46 -26.90
N ILE A 21 -16.58 -13.53 -25.63
CA ILE A 21 -17.42 -13.20 -24.47
C ILE A 21 -17.91 -11.75 -24.55
N ILE A 22 -17.03 -10.81 -24.93
CA ILE A 22 -17.42 -9.39 -25.12
C ILE A 22 -18.45 -9.23 -26.23
N VAL A 23 -18.36 -9.97 -27.33
CA VAL A 23 -19.34 -9.88 -28.42
C VAL A 23 -20.71 -10.43 -27.98
N LEU A 24 -20.74 -11.52 -27.19
CA LEU A 24 -21.98 -12.13 -26.72
C LEU A 24 -22.67 -11.31 -25.63
N PHE A 25 -21.92 -10.87 -24.62
CA PHE A 25 -22.47 -10.19 -23.44
C PHE A 25 -22.40 -8.66 -23.54
N GLY A 26 -21.56 -8.13 -24.42
CA GLY A 26 -21.24 -6.71 -24.51
C GLY A 26 -20.15 -6.28 -23.50
N ALA A 27 -19.37 -5.27 -23.88
CA ALA A 27 -18.35 -4.70 -23.00
C ALA A 27 -18.96 -4.09 -21.72
N SER A 28 -20.18 -3.54 -21.79
CA SER A 28 -20.86 -2.94 -20.63
C SER A 28 -21.14 -3.96 -19.52
N ARG A 29 -21.70 -5.14 -19.86
CA ARG A 29 -22.00 -6.18 -18.86
C ARG A 29 -20.74 -6.68 -18.15
N LEU A 30 -19.65 -6.85 -18.90
CA LEU A 30 -18.38 -7.29 -18.35
C LEU A 30 -17.74 -6.22 -17.46
N ALA A 31 -17.85 -4.94 -17.84
CA ALA A 31 -17.38 -3.81 -17.04
C ALA A 31 -18.20 -3.63 -15.74
N ASP A 32 -19.53 -3.84 -15.80
CA ASP A 32 -20.40 -3.78 -14.63
C ASP A 32 -20.00 -4.83 -13.58
N ILE A 33 -19.82 -6.08 -14.03
CA ILE A 33 -19.40 -7.21 -13.19
C ILE A 33 -17.97 -6.98 -12.68
N GLY A 34 -17.04 -6.59 -13.55
CA GLY A 34 -15.66 -6.30 -13.19
C GLY A 34 -15.55 -5.16 -12.17
N GLY A 35 -16.37 -4.12 -12.31
CA GLY A 35 -16.45 -3.01 -11.36
C GLY A 35 -16.98 -3.43 -9.99
N ALA A 36 -18.03 -4.26 -9.95
CA ALA A 36 -18.56 -4.82 -8.70
C ALA A 36 -17.54 -5.73 -8.01
N LEU A 37 -16.92 -6.64 -8.76
CA LEU A 37 -15.88 -7.55 -8.27
C LEU A 37 -14.65 -6.79 -7.78
N GLY A 38 -14.21 -5.76 -8.53
CA GLY A 38 -13.06 -4.93 -8.15
C GLY A 38 -13.28 -4.17 -6.85
N ARG A 39 -14.49 -3.64 -6.62
CA ARG A 39 -14.85 -3.03 -5.33
C ARG A 39 -14.84 -4.05 -4.19
N ALA A 40 -15.40 -5.23 -4.41
CA ALA A 40 -15.41 -6.30 -3.40
C ALA A 40 -13.98 -6.76 -3.04
N ILE A 41 -13.11 -6.98 -4.03
CA ILE A 41 -11.71 -7.35 -3.82
C ILE A 41 -10.96 -6.22 -3.09
N ARG A 42 -11.24 -4.95 -3.39
CA ARG A 42 -10.59 -3.80 -2.75
C ARG A 42 -10.95 -3.72 -1.26
N GLU A 43 -12.23 -3.89 -0.92
CA GLU A 43 -12.67 -3.89 0.47
C GLU A 43 -12.12 -5.11 1.22
N PHE A 44 -12.19 -6.30 0.61
CA PHE A 44 -11.60 -7.51 1.17
C PHE A 44 -10.10 -7.34 1.47
N ARG A 45 -9.32 -6.80 0.52
CA ARG A 45 -7.89 -6.53 0.72
C ARG A 45 -7.64 -5.50 1.84
N ARG A 46 -8.54 -4.53 2.00
CA ARG A 46 -8.45 -3.51 3.04
C ARG A 46 -8.68 -4.14 4.41
N GLU A 47 -9.78 -4.87 4.59
CA GLU A 47 -10.10 -5.56 5.84
C GLU A 47 -9.01 -6.56 6.24
N VAL A 48 -8.51 -7.37 5.29
CA VAL A 48 -7.40 -8.31 5.56
C VAL A 48 -6.13 -7.57 6.00
N ARG A 49 -5.84 -6.40 5.42
CA ARG A 49 -4.67 -5.60 5.78
C ARG A 49 -4.83 -4.83 7.10
N GLU A 50 -6.04 -4.39 7.41
CA GLU A 50 -6.38 -3.71 8.67
C GLU A 50 -6.40 -4.72 9.83
N GLY A 51 -7.03 -5.89 9.65
CA GLY A 51 -6.98 -6.98 10.63
C GLY A 51 -5.58 -7.53 10.88
N ALA A 52 -4.72 -7.58 9.86
CA ALA A 52 -3.30 -7.94 10.04
C ALA A 52 -2.47 -6.85 10.73
N LYS A 53 -3.00 -5.64 10.91
CA LYS A 53 -2.31 -4.51 11.57
C LYS A 53 -2.68 -4.33 13.04
N GLU A 54 -3.71 -5.01 13.55
CA GLU A 54 -4.13 -4.88 14.95
C GLU A 54 -3.24 -5.64 15.97
N GLU A 55 -2.18 -6.32 15.52
CA GLU A 55 -1.16 -6.92 16.41
C GLU A 55 0.13 -6.08 16.56
N GLY A 56 0.18 -4.85 16.03
CA GLY A 56 1.35 -3.96 16.17
C GLY A 56 1.06 -2.78 17.10
N PRO A 57 1.91 -2.47 18.10
CA PRO A 57 1.67 -1.35 18.99
C PRO A 57 1.64 -0.06 18.15
N LYS A 58 0.48 0.61 18.16
CA LYS A 58 0.36 2.00 17.75
C LYS A 58 1.18 2.81 18.75
N LEU A 59 2.46 2.98 18.44
CA LEU A 59 3.33 3.93 19.12
C LEU A 59 2.81 5.34 18.81
N GLU A 60 1.79 5.76 19.56
CA GLU A 60 1.54 7.15 19.87
C GLU A 60 2.73 7.65 20.70
N GLY A 61 3.79 8.00 19.99
CA GLY A 61 4.96 8.68 20.53
C GLY A 61 5.05 10.04 19.88
N ARG A 62 4.40 11.04 20.48
CA ARG A 62 4.92 12.41 20.45
C ARG A 62 6.30 12.38 21.09
N VAL A 63 7.31 11.96 20.35
CA VAL A 63 8.69 12.35 20.66
C VAL A 63 8.87 13.69 19.97
N SER A 64 8.46 14.75 20.67
CA SER A 64 9.12 16.03 20.47
C SER A 64 10.62 15.74 20.48
N PRO A 65 11.39 16.12 19.45
CA PRO A 65 12.84 16.06 19.53
C PRO A 65 13.24 16.72 20.85
N PRO A 66 14.03 16.06 21.72
CA PRO A 66 14.55 16.71 22.91
C PRO A 66 15.19 17.99 22.43
N ALA A 67 14.70 19.12 22.95
CA ALA A 67 15.16 20.45 22.62
C ALA A 67 16.67 20.40 22.40
N ALA A 68 17.09 20.61 21.15
CA ALA A 68 18.47 20.84 20.81
C ALA A 68 18.96 21.86 21.83
N ARG A 69 20.00 21.45 22.58
CA ARG A 69 20.64 22.20 23.66
C ARG A 69 20.51 23.69 23.41
N HIS A 70 19.57 24.31 24.11
CA HIS A 70 19.78 25.67 24.53
C HIS A 70 20.94 25.55 25.52
N GLU A 71 22.15 25.82 25.03
CA GLU A 71 23.23 26.32 25.86
C GLU A 71 22.89 27.80 26.12
N PRO A 72 22.42 28.14 27.33
CA PRO A 72 22.79 29.40 27.89
C PRO A 72 23.21 29.20 29.34
N GLN A 73 24.50 29.39 29.61
CA GLN A 73 24.98 30.19 30.74
C GLN A 73 26.51 30.18 30.76
N GLU A 74 27.05 30.98 29.85
CA GLU A 74 28.28 31.72 30.11
C GLU A 74 28.01 32.66 31.29
N GLY A 75 28.80 32.50 32.37
CA GLY A 75 28.88 33.44 33.49
C GLY A 75 27.81 33.26 34.58
N GLN A 76 28.16 32.61 35.69
CA GLN A 76 28.22 33.22 37.03
C GLN A 76 28.45 32.11 38.07
N GLY A 77 29.62 32.09 38.70
CA GLY A 77 29.80 31.45 40.01
C GLY A 77 30.46 32.45 40.94
N PRO A 78 29.77 32.94 41.99
CA PRO A 78 30.39 33.83 42.95
C PRO A 78 30.99 33.08 44.15
N GLY A 79 32.28 33.33 44.37
CA GLY A 79 32.99 33.33 45.67
C GLY A 79 33.47 31.97 46.22
N PRO A 80 34.15 31.93 47.37
CA PRO A 80 34.91 32.97 48.09
C PRO A 80 36.37 32.53 48.43
N PHE A 81 37.25 33.51 48.68
CA PHE A 81 38.35 33.55 49.66
C PHE A 81 39.16 32.29 50.10
N GLN A 82 40.50 32.46 50.05
CA GLN A 82 41.57 32.00 50.98
C GLN A 82 41.98 30.51 51.03
N HIS A 83 43.22 30.20 50.63
CA HIS A 83 44.39 29.96 51.51
C HIS A 83 45.67 29.77 50.69
#